data_AF-A0A8H7DDT2-F1
#
_entry.id   AF-A0A8H7DDT2-F1
#
_cell.length_a   1.000
_cell.length_b   1.000
_cell.length_c   1.000
_cell.angle_alpha   90.00
_cell.angle_beta   90.00
_cell.angle_gamma   90.00
#
_symmetry.space_group_name_H-M   'P 1'
#
loop_
_entity.id
_entity.type
_entity.pdbx_description
1 polymer ?
#
loop_
_entity_poly.entity_id
_entity_poly.type
_entity_poly.pdbx_seq_one_letter_code
_entity_poly.pdbx_strand_id
1 'polypeptide(L)'
;MSKITETATSIVSLLGGPQFNPEDIDWALDLPAGQRLLDWLVSQVEIPGSPAKNTDASPSLAAALHAVALEDDEIRSRHATKKPATTVDRFAPSEIHSTVPSGYIAPWRLRAKEEFTLEEAARLEAETESLKARLKQAKIASQSLTQALKFLASEIETTESDIQAAESGLSELSLKADAAILGSVNASIGLVDKCTPNDSAEAQDESLLTAVSSVCATATDHFRQQMQTIDVAERHLPSPAELLSECGRLDAALRKTGADPLLNRELARLCTELEDSDTGKDALATMLAEKPRHQGQRPSTDVAAELEAAWARDQAALLDARAAVLDEAIAAFSESLLPPLTALHNNITAQNAHMNEAQAYIGALGAEIQDITENVRAAQESQPKPSTLGAEENQDMELQAGLTSLLKQLKDLRPPDASPLILLSQEDILNELRDIYTRAEASRRREEEWVANLLPTLRNLETGHAPLLNASYAHSPLNSSTPFSVPPDVQAVYADAKSKADALGEAINKLQEDVKGVTNDRAKRKMEQFISKWTN
;
A
#
# COMPACT_ATOMS: atom_id res chain seq x y z
N MET A 1 11.08 56.03 -95.02
CA MET A 1 10.07 55.72 -93.99
C MET A 1 10.33 56.59 -92.78
N SER A 2 9.35 57.38 -92.37
CA SER A 2 9.50 58.33 -91.28
C SER A 2 9.44 57.60 -89.94
N LYS A 3 10.43 57.78 -89.06
CA LYS A 3 10.41 57.21 -87.69
C LYS A 3 9.15 57.60 -86.90
N ILE A 4 8.49 58.67 -87.30
CA ILE A 4 7.27 59.20 -86.69
C ILE A 4 6.09 58.23 -86.90
N THR A 5 5.93 57.65 -88.10
CA THR A 5 4.78 56.77 -88.40
C THR A 5 4.91 55.40 -87.73
N GLU A 6 6.11 54.80 -87.69
CA GLU A 6 6.37 53.56 -86.93
C GLU A 6 6.14 53.72 -85.42
N THR A 7 6.52 54.88 -84.87
CA THR A 7 6.34 55.17 -83.44
C THR A 7 4.86 55.40 -83.12
N ALA A 8 4.14 56.12 -83.98
CA ALA A 8 2.71 56.37 -83.83
C ALA A 8 1.86 55.09 -83.94
N THR A 9 2.15 54.19 -84.90
CA THR A 9 1.45 52.90 -85.01
C THR A 9 1.69 52.02 -83.78
N SER A 10 2.92 52.04 -83.25
CA SER A 10 3.26 51.31 -82.02
C SER A 10 2.46 51.84 -80.82
N ILE A 11 2.37 53.16 -80.65
CA ILE A 11 1.57 53.80 -79.59
C ILE A 11 0.08 53.44 -79.70
N VAL A 12 -0.49 53.51 -80.91
CA VAL A 12 -1.91 53.17 -81.14
C VAL A 12 -2.21 51.72 -80.81
N SER A 13 -1.31 50.79 -81.18
CA SER A 13 -1.47 49.37 -80.85
C SER A 13 -1.36 49.08 -79.34
N LEU A 14 -0.48 49.78 -78.63
CA LEU A 14 -0.27 49.63 -77.18
C LEU A 14 -1.44 50.18 -76.35
N LEU A 15 -2.17 51.16 -76.88
CA LEU A 15 -3.41 51.69 -76.30
C LEU A 15 -4.65 50.81 -76.61
N GLY A 16 -4.47 49.62 -77.19
CA GLY A 16 -5.55 48.71 -77.55
C GLY A 16 -6.28 49.06 -78.85
N GLY A 17 -5.70 49.95 -79.68
CA GLY A 17 -6.23 50.31 -80.99
C GLY A 17 -5.92 49.26 -82.08
N PRO A 18 -6.52 49.41 -83.28
CA PRO A 18 -6.29 48.50 -84.40
C PRO A 18 -4.83 48.52 -84.87
N GLN A 19 -4.32 47.36 -85.31
CA GLN A 19 -2.96 47.23 -85.84
C GLN A 19 -2.91 47.81 -87.26
N PHE A 20 -2.24 48.96 -87.42
CA PHE A 20 -2.01 49.61 -88.71
C PHE A 20 -0.57 49.37 -89.17
N ASN A 21 -0.36 49.18 -90.48
CA ASN A 21 0.98 49.26 -91.03
C ASN A 21 1.41 50.73 -91.12
N PRO A 22 2.71 51.04 -90.94
CA PRO A 22 3.20 52.41 -91.01
C PRO A 22 2.89 53.07 -92.38
N GLU A 23 2.86 52.27 -93.45
CA GLU A 23 2.48 52.72 -94.80
C GLU A 23 1.01 53.18 -94.89
N ASP A 24 0.12 52.68 -94.02
CA ASP A 24 -1.29 53.05 -94.00
C ASP A 24 -1.53 54.44 -93.39
N ILE A 25 -0.53 55.00 -92.72
CA ILE A 25 -0.60 56.31 -92.03
C ILE A 25 0.33 57.34 -92.70
N ASP A 26 1.19 56.91 -93.63
CA ASP A 26 2.11 57.81 -94.32
C ASP A 26 1.39 58.93 -95.10
N TRP A 27 0.15 58.70 -95.57
CA TRP A 27 -0.67 59.76 -96.19
C TRP A 27 -0.95 60.95 -95.25
N ALA A 28 -0.93 60.72 -93.92
CA ALA A 28 -1.17 61.78 -92.94
C ALA A 28 0.04 62.72 -92.80
N LEU A 29 1.24 62.30 -93.24
CA LEU A 29 2.43 63.17 -93.31
C LEU A 29 2.35 64.18 -94.45
N ASP A 30 1.59 63.88 -95.52
CA ASP A 30 1.40 64.79 -96.66
C ASP A 30 0.45 65.96 -96.34
N LEU A 31 -0.28 65.88 -95.22
CA LEU A 31 -1.18 66.92 -94.73
C LEU A 31 -0.56 67.65 -93.52
N PRO A 32 -0.44 68.99 -93.54
CA PRO A 32 0.16 69.74 -92.42
C PRO A 32 -0.56 69.52 -91.08
N ALA A 33 -1.87 69.28 -91.12
CA ALA A 33 -2.66 68.97 -89.93
C ALA A 33 -2.42 67.54 -89.41
N GLY A 34 -2.22 66.57 -90.32
CA GLY A 34 -1.92 65.19 -89.97
C GLY A 34 -0.53 65.04 -89.39
N GLN A 35 0.46 65.72 -89.99
CA GLN A 35 1.82 65.76 -89.46
C GLN A 35 1.87 66.34 -88.03
N ARG A 36 1.17 67.46 -87.77
CA ARG A 36 1.08 68.03 -86.41
C ARG A 36 0.43 67.09 -85.41
N LEU A 37 -0.55 66.30 -85.83
CA LEU A 37 -1.23 65.35 -84.96
C LEU A 37 -0.33 64.16 -84.62
N LEU A 38 0.41 63.65 -85.61
CA LEU A 38 1.40 62.60 -85.41
C LEU A 38 2.58 63.09 -84.55
N ASP A 39 3.08 64.30 -84.80
CA ASP A 39 4.11 64.93 -83.97
C ASP A 39 3.62 65.18 -82.54
N TRP A 40 2.36 65.60 -82.38
CA TRP A 40 1.75 65.73 -81.06
C TRP A 40 1.68 64.38 -80.33
N LEU A 41 1.18 63.33 -80.99
CA LEU A 41 1.09 61.97 -80.44
C LEU A 41 2.45 61.41 -80.03
N VAL A 42 3.45 61.58 -80.89
CA VAL A 42 4.83 61.15 -80.62
C VAL A 42 5.45 62.00 -79.50
N SER A 43 5.17 63.30 -79.43
CA SER A 43 5.66 64.16 -78.34
C SER A 43 5.04 63.87 -76.97
N GLN A 44 3.88 63.19 -76.90
CA GLN A 44 3.32 62.73 -75.63
C GLN A 44 4.09 61.55 -75.02
N VAL A 45 5.00 60.95 -75.79
CA VAL A 45 5.82 59.81 -75.36
C VAL A 45 7.28 60.24 -75.41
N GLU A 46 7.83 60.69 -74.28
CA GLU A 46 9.28 60.83 -74.15
C GLU A 46 9.90 59.44 -74.24
N ILE A 47 10.42 59.08 -75.42
CA ILE A 47 11.24 57.87 -75.59
C ILE A 47 12.65 58.27 -75.18
N PRO A 48 13.16 57.88 -73.99
CA PRO A 48 14.54 58.17 -73.62
C PRO A 48 15.46 57.50 -74.65
N GLY A 49 16.19 58.32 -75.40
CA GLY A 49 16.91 57.90 -76.58
C GLY A 49 18.03 56.90 -76.28
N SER A 50 18.00 55.74 -76.94
CA SER A 50 19.14 55.10 -77.64
C SER A 50 18.75 53.68 -78.08
N PRO A 51 19.14 53.24 -79.30
CA PRO A 51 18.84 51.90 -79.79
C PRO A 51 19.78 50.89 -79.14
N ALA A 52 19.42 50.41 -77.95
CA ALA A 52 20.01 49.21 -77.38
C ALA A 52 18.89 48.19 -77.16
N LYS A 53 18.97 47.10 -77.93
CA LYS A 53 18.21 45.86 -77.76
C LYS A 53 17.97 45.59 -76.27
N ASN A 54 16.73 45.69 -75.80
CA ASN A 54 16.20 44.94 -74.67
C ASN A 54 14.67 45.07 -74.67
N THR A 55 14.02 43.91 -74.67
CA THR A 55 12.59 43.63 -74.83
C THR A 55 11.71 44.04 -73.65
N ASP A 56 12.18 44.89 -72.74
CA ASP A 56 11.47 45.21 -71.50
C ASP A 56 10.94 46.66 -71.44
N ALA A 57 10.97 47.39 -72.55
CA ALA A 57 10.37 48.74 -72.64
C ALA A 57 8.82 48.70 -72.70
N SER A 58 8.21 47.55 -72.96
CA SER A 58 6.76 47.40 -73.15
C SER A 58 5.90 47.76 -71.92
N PRO A 59 6.16 47.27 -70.70
CA PRO A 59 5.31 47.56 -69.53
C PRO A 59 5.47 49.00 -69.03
N SER A 60 6.66 49.60 -69.17
CA SER A 60 6.91 50.99 -68.78
C SER A 60 6.26 51.99 -69.75
N LEU A 61 6.34 51.72 -71.05
CA LEU A 61 5.65 52.53 -72.07
C LEU A 61 4.12 52.38 -71.95
N ALA A 62 3.63 51.16 -71.70
CA ALA A 62 2.21 50.90 -71.46
C ALA A 62 1.70 51.58 -70.17
N ALA A 63 2.47 51.58 -69.10
CA ALA A 63 2.12 52.28 -67.85
C ALA A 63 2.12 53.81 -68.01
N ALA A 64 3.06 54.37 -68.78
CA ALA A 64 3.09 55.80 -69.10
C ALA A 64 1.93 56.22 -70.02
N LEU A 65 1.61 55.39 -71.02
CA LEU A 65 0.50 55.61 -71.94
C LEU A 65 -0.87 55.45 -71.26
N HIS A 66 -1.01 54.50 -70.32
CA HIS A 66 -2.23 54.37 -69.49
C HIS A 66 -2.44 55.54 -68.52
N ALA A 67 -1.40 56.29 -68.16
CA ALA A 67 -1.55 57.51 -67.36
C ALA A 67 -2.09 58.70 -68.17
N VAL A 68 -1.96 58.66 -69.50
CA VAL A 68 -2.36 59.75 -70.42
C VAL A 68 -3.66 59.41 -71.17
N ALA A 69 -3.94 58.13 -71.40
CA ALA A 69 -5.17 57.68 -72.04
C ALA A 69 -6.35 57.66 -71.04
N LEU A 70 -7.44 58.33 -71.43
CA LEU A 70 -8.70 58.27 -70.69
C LEU A 70 -9.34 56.90 -70.89
N GLU A 71 -9.67 56.19 -69.81
CA GLU A 71 -10.39 54.92 -69.91
C GLU A 71 -11.85 55.12 -70.33
N ASP A 72 -12.49 54.10 -70.91
CA ASP A 72 -13.89 54.15 -71.38
C ASP A 72 -14.90 54.59 -70.30
N ASP A 73 -14.60 54.35 -69.03
CA ASP A 73 -15.43 54.77 -67.90
C ASP A 73 -15.20 56.26 -67.56
N GLU A 74 -13.99 56.78 -67.77
CA GLU A 74 -13.68 58.22 -67.65
C GLU A 74 -14.27 59.00 -68.82
N ILE A 75 -14.23 58.41 -70.03
CA ILE A 75 -14.87 58.90 -71.24
C ILE A 75 -16.40 58.95 -71.03
N ARG A 76 -17.01 57.87 -70.50
CA ARG A 76 -18.44 57.85 -70.13
C ARG A 76 -18.79 58.90 -69.08
N SER A 77 -17.92 59.10 -68.08
CA SER A 77 -18.11 60.13 -67.04
C SER A 77 -17.99 61.55 -67.60
N ARG A 78 -17.07 61.78 -68.55
CA ARG A 78 -16.97 63.03 -69.32
C ARG A 78 -18.17 63.26 -70.24
N HIS A 79 -18.70 62.21 -70.87
CA HIS A 79 -19.92 62.32 -71.68
C HIS A 79 -21.18 62.56 -70.83
N ALA A 80 -21.25 61.98 -69.63
CA ALA A 80 -22.34 62.21 -68.69
C ALA A 80 -22.36 63.64 -68.12
N THR A 81 -21.18 64.26 -67.94
CA THR A 81 -21.02 65.66 -67.53
C THR A 81 -21.19 66.64 -68.70
N LYS A 82 -21.05 66.19 -69.95
CA LYS A 82 -21.37 66.91 -71.19
C LYS A 82 -22.87 66.89 -71.53
N LYS A 83 -23.78 66.93 -70.55
CA LYS A 83 -25.14 67.42 -70.83
C LYS A 83 -25.05 68.91 -71.12
N PRO A 84 -25.67 69.42 -72.20
CA PRO A 84 -25.50 70.80 -72.63
C PRO A 84 -26.02 71.74 -71.53
N ALA A 85 -25.11 72.52 -70.95
CA ALA A 85 -25.46 73.78 -70.33
C ALA A 85 -26.01 74.69 -71.44
N THR A 86 -27.31 74.62 -71.66
CA THR A 86 -28.06 75.62 -72.42
C THR A 86 -27.99 76.91 -71.60
N THR A 87 -27.03 77.78 -71.94
CA THR A 87 -27.20 79.19 -72.36
C THR A 87 -25.91 79.95 -72.08
N VAL A 88 -25.18 80.21 -73.18
CA VAL A 88 -24.58 81.49 -73.56
C VAL A 88 -24.15 82.41 -72.41
N ASP A 89 -22.84 82.58 -72.22
CA ASP A 89 -22.25 83.88 -72.58
C ASP A 89 -20.78 83.80 -72.98
N ARG A 90 -20.45 84.65 -73.95
CA ARG A 90 -19.13 84.86 -74.54
C ARG A 90 -18.17 85.39 -73.47
N PHE A 91 -16.90 84.95 -73.46
CA PHE A 91 -15.70 85.80 -73.54
C PHE A 91 -14.40 84.98 -73.36
N ALA A 92 -13.42 85.31 -74.20
CA ALA A 92 -11.97 85.04 -74.14
C ALA A 92 -11.42 83.61 -74.40
N PRO A 93 -10.35 83.48 -75.22
CA PRO A 93 -9.60 82.23 -75.37
C PRO A 93 -8.62 82.12 -74.20
N SER A 94 -9.10 81.61 -73.07
CA SER A 94 -8.24 81.18 -71.97
C SER A 94 -7.74 79.77 -72.28
N GLU A 95 -6.43 79.57 -72.22
CA GLU A 95 -5.79 78.26 -72.25
C GLU A 95 -6.52 77.31 -71.29
N ILE A 96 -7.13 76.27 -71.85
CA ILE A 96 -7.79 75.21 -71.09
C ILE A 96 -6.68 74.37 -70.45
N HIS A 97 -6.12 74.86 -69.35
CA HIS A 97 -5.40 73.99 -68.43
C HIS A 97 -6.43 73.11 -67.74
N SER A 98 -6.66 71.93 -68.32
CA SER A 98 -7.38 70.82 -67.70
C SER A 98 -6.57 70.34 -66.49
N THR A 99 -6.62 71.06 -65.38
CA THR A 99 -6.07 70.58 -64.12
C THR A 99 -6.97 69.47 -63.60
N VAL A 100 -6.42 68.26 -63.55
CA VAL A 100 -7.06 67.11 -62.94
C VAL A 100 -7.42 67.47 -61.48
N PRO A 101 -8.67 67.27 -61.01
CA PRO A 101 -9.06 67.58 -59.64
C PRO A 101 -8.14 66.85 -58.65
N SER A 102 -7.63 67.55 -57.61
CA SER A 102 -6.57 67.02 -56.72
C SER A 102 -6.98 65.84 -55.81
N GLY A 103 -8.14 65.23 -56.03
CA GLY A 103 -8.61 64.00 -55.38
C GLY A 103 -9.01 62.91 -56.37
N TYR A 104 -8.70 63.08 -57.67
CA TYR A 104 -9.02 62.09 -58.68
C TYR A 104 -8.09 60.88 -58.57
N ILE A 105 -8.69 59.72 -58.30
CA ILE A 105 -8.01 58.43 -58.36
C ILE A 105 -8.52 57.73 -59.61
N ALA A 106 -7.61 57.36 -60.51
CA ALA A 106 -7.96 56.68 -61.75
C ALA A 106 -8.72 55.36 -61.46
N PRO A 107 -9.74 54.99 -62.25
CA PRO A 107 -10.58 53.81 -62.01
C PRO A 107 -9.81 52.48 -61.89
N TRP A 108 -8.71 52.30 -62.63
CA TRP A 108 -7.86 51.11 -62.47
C TRP A 108 -7.16 51.03 -61.11
N ARG A 109 -6.77 52.18 -60.52
CA ARG A 109 -6.20 52.21 -59.16
C ARG A 109 -7.25 51.90 -58.11
N LEU A 110 -8.50 52.33 -58.33
CA LEU A 110 -9.62 51.97 -57.46
C LEU A 110 -9.91 50.46 -57.55
N ARG A 111 -9.98 49.90 -58.76
CA ARG A 111 -10.17 48.45 -58.98
C ARG A 111 -9.04 47.61 -58.37
N ALA A 112 -7.79 47.98 -58.61
CA ALA A 112 -6.64 47.29 -58.02
C ALA A 112 -6.63 47.39 -56.49
N LYS A 113 -7.04 48.53 -55.92
CA LYS A 113 -7.18 48.69 -54.47
C LYS A 113 -8.32 47.84 -53.92
N GLU A 114 -9.46 47.79 -54.60
CA GLU A 114 -10.61 46.98 -54.22
C GLU A 114 -10.27 45.48 -54.26
N GLU A 115 -9.63 45.02 -55.34
CA GLU A 115 -9.15 43.65 -55.50
C GLU A 115 -8.16 43.28 -54.39
N PHE A 116 -7.17 44.14 -54.11
CA PHE A 116 -6.25 43.94 -52.98
C PHE A 116 -6.98 43.84 -51.63
N THR A 117 -7.96 44.71 -51.37
CA THR A 117 -8.72 44.64 -50.11
C THR A 117 -9.59 43.39 -50.01
N LEU A 118 -10.12 42.89 -51.13
CA LEU A 118 -10.89 41.64 -51.16
C LEU A 118 -9.98 40.42 -50.92
N GLU A 119 -8.79 40.39 -51.52
CA GLU A 119 -7.80 39.35 -51.27
C GLU A 119 -7.30 39.36 -49.81
N GLU A 120 -7.06 40.54 -49.25
CA GLU A 120 -6.67 40.70 -47.84
C GLU A 120 -7.80 40.24 -46.91
N ALA A 121 -9.05 40.60 -47.20
CA ALA A 121 -10.21 40.14 -46.43
C ALA A 121 -10.35 38.61 -46.48
N ALA A 122 -10.22 38.00 -47.66
CA ALA A 122 -10.26 36.55 -47.82
C ALA A 122 -9.14 35.84 -47.05
N ARG A 123 -7.93 36.42 -47.03
CA ARG A 123 -6.81 35.89 -46.23
C ARG A 123 -7.09 35.96 -44.73
N LEU A 124 -7.59 37.10 -44.26
CA LEU A 124 -7.95 37.27 -42.85
C LEU A 124 -9.07 36.31 -42.43
N GLU A 125 -10.08 36.09 -43.28
CA GLU A 125 -11.13 35.10 -43.01
C GLU A 125 -10.54 33.69 -42.84
N ALA A 126 -9.68 33.25 -43.77
CA ALA A 126 -9.00 31.96 -43.68
C ALA A 126 -8.12 31.83 -42.42
N GLU A 127 -7.39 32.88 -42.03
CA GLU A 127 -6.63 32.92 -40.78
C GLU A 127 -7.55 32.79 -39.56
N THR A 128 -8.70 33.48 -39.54
CA THR A 128 -9.65 33.37 -38.42
C THR A 128 -10.30 31.99 -38.32
N GLU A 129 -10.57 31.32 -39.45
CA GLU A 129 -11.08 29.95 -39.45
C GLU A 129 -10.05 28.96 -38.89
N SER A 130 -8.77 29.11 -39.28
CA SER A 130 -7.66 28.33 -38.75
C SER A 130 -7.51 28.52 -37.24
N LEU A 131 -7.56 29.77 -36.74
CA LEU A 131 -7.51 30.06 -35.31
C LEU A 131 -8.72 29.48 -34.55
N LYS A 132 -9.93 29.55 -35.13
CA LYS A 132 -11.13 28.92 -34.55
C LYS A 132 -10.98 27.40 -34.47
N ALA A 133 -10.42 26.75 -35.50
CA ALA A 133 -10.17 25.32 -35.49
C ALA A 133 -9.15 24.93 -34.41
N ARG A 134 -8.03 25.66 -34.31
CA ARG A 134 -7.01 25.44 -33.28
C ARG A 134 -7.56 25.66 -31.86
N LEU A 135 -8.40 26.68 -31.66
CA LEU A 135 -9.06 26.93 -30.38
C LEU A 135 -10.03 25.81 -30.00
N LYS A 136 -10.79 25.28 -30.96
CA LYS A 136 -11.65 24.09 -30.74
C LYS A 136 -10.82 22.87 -30.34
N GLN A 137 -9.70 22.63 -31.02
CA GLN A 137 -8.81 21.51 -30.69
C GLN A 137 -8.16 21.65 -29.31
N ALA A 138 -7.69 22.85 -28.96
CA ALA A 138 -7.17 23.16 -27.63
C ALA A 138 -8.24 22.98 -26.53
N LYS A 139 -9.50 23.37 -26.81
CA LYS A 139 -10.63 23.14 -25.89
C LYS A 139 -10.88 21.65 -25.67
N ILE A 140 -10.86 20.84 -26.72
CA ILE A 140 -11.03 19.38 -26.62
C ILE A 140 -9.88 18.76 -25.81
N ALA A 141 -8.63 19.15 -26.11
CA ALA A 141 -7.46 18.68 -25.36
C ALA A 141 -7.53 19.06 -23.87
N SER A 142 -7.92 20.29 -23.55
CA SER A 142 -8.11 20.76 -22.17
C SER A 142 -9.22 19.99 -21.44
N GLN A 143 -10.34 19.69 -22.12
CA GLN A 143 -11.40 18.85 -21.56
C GLN A 143 -10.92 17.42 -21.29
N SER A 144 -10.18 16.83 -22.22
CA SER A 144 -9.58 15.49 -22.05
C SER A 144 -8.60 15.45 -20.88
N LEU A 145 -7.74 16.46 -20.74
CA LEU A 145 -6.78 16.54 -19.64
C LEU A 145 -7.49 16.69 -18.29
N THR A 146 -8.57 17.49 -18.25
CA THR A 146 -9.40 17.65 -17.06
C THR A 146 -10.08 16.33 -16.66
N GLN A 147 -10.51 15.52 -17.62
CA GLN A 147 -11.07 14.20 -17.35
C GLN A 147 -10.01 13.21 -16.83
N ALA A 148 -8.82 13.20 -17.45
CA ALA A 148 -7.70 12.36 -17.00
C ALA A 148 -7.25 12.73 -15.57
N LEU A 149 -7.18 14.03 -15.23
CA LEU A 149 -6.88 14.47 -13.87
C LEU A 149 -7.94 14.02 -12.86
N LYS A 150 -9.23 14.08 -13.22
CA LYS A 150 -10.30 13.57 -12.35
C LYS A 150 -10.19 12.07 -12.13
N PHE A 151 -9.88 11.31 -13.18
CA PHE A 151 -9.68 9.87 -13.10
C PHE A 151 -8.47 9.51 -12.21
N LEU A 152 -7.34 10.18 -12.40
CA LEU A 152 -6.15 9.98 -11.56
C LEU A 152 -6.41 10.36 -10.09
N ALA A 153 -7.15 11.44 -9.84
CA ALA A 153 -7.52 11.83 -8.48
C ALA A 153 -8.40 10.77 -7.81
N SER A 154 -9.40 10.22 -8.51
CA SER A 154 -10.20 9.13 -7.96
C SER A 154 -9.41 7.85 -7.75
N GLU A 155 -8.46 7.52 -8.65
CA GLU A 155 -7.60 6.35 -8.50
C GLU A 155 -6.68 6.48 -7.28
N ILE A 156 -6.09 7.66 -7.07
CA ILE A 156 -5.29 7.96 -5.88
C ILE A 156 -6.13 7.78 -4.61
N GLU A 157 -7.34 8.35 -4.58
CA GLU A 157 -8.26 8.22 -3.44
C GLU A 157 -8.62 6.76 -3.15
N THR A 158 -8.87 5.95 -4.18
CA THR A 158 -9.10 4.52 -4.01
C THR A 158 -7.88 3.79 -3.47
N THR A 159 -6.67 4.06 -4.00
CA THR A 159 -5.44 3.43 -3.50
C THR A 159 -5.12 3.84 -2.08
N GLU A 160 -5.40 5.09 -1.69
CA GLU A 160 -5.18 5.57 -0.33
C GLU A 160 -6.17 4.92 0.65
N SER A 161 -7.43 4.74 0.23
CA SER A 161 -8.42 3.96 0.99
C SER A 161 -7.99 2.50 1.15
N ASP A 162 -7.46 1.87 0.11
CA ASP A 162 -6.99 0.48 0.17
C ASP A 162 -5.76 0.33 1.08
N ILE A 163 -4.84 1.31 1.04
CA ILE A 163 -3.68 1.37 1.95
C ILE A 163 -4.16 1.51 3.40
N GLN A 164 -5.08 2.44 3.68
CA GLN A 164 -5.61 2.61 5.03
C GLN A 164 -6.34 1.35 5.54
N ALA A 165 -7.10 0.68 4.66
CA ALA A 165 -7.73 -0.60 4.98
C ALA A 165 -6.68 -1.67 5.31
N ALA A 166 -5.63 -1.79 4.51
CA ALA A 166 -4.53 -2.72 4.75
C ALA A 166 -3.76 -2.42 6.04
N GLU A 167 -3.46 -1.15 6.32
CA GLU A 167 -2.81 -0.72 7.57
C GLU A 167 -3.67 -1.04 8.79
N SER A 168 -4.97 -0.77 8.72
CA SER A 168 -5.90 -1.12 9.80
C SER A 168 -5.95 -2.64 10.03
N GLY A 169 -5.99 -3.45 8.97
CA GLY A 169 -5.96 -4.91 9.05
C GLY A 169 -4.65 -5.44 9.62
N LEU A 170 -3.51 -4.85 9.24
CA LEU A 170 -2.19 -5.21 9.77
C LEU A 170 -2.10 -4.88 11.27
N SER A 171 -2.64 -3.73 11.69
CA SER A 171 -2.66 -3.34 13.10
C SER A 171 -3.52 -4.29 13.95
N GLU A 172 -4.66 -4.75 13.42
CA GLU A 172 -5.52 -5.72 14.09
C GLU A 172 -4.85 -7.10 14.20
N LEU A 173 -4.19 -7.55 13.11
CA LEU A 173 -3.42 -8.80 13.12
C LEU A 173 -2.24 -8.74 14.08
N SER A 174 -1.52 -7.62 14.15
CA SER A 174 -0.45 -7.41 15.12
C SER A 174 -0.98 -7.50 16.55
N LEU A 175 -2.11 -6.85 16.85
CA LEU A 175 -2.70 -6.88 18.18
C LEU A 175 -3.18 -8.30 18.55
N LYS A 176 -3.74 -9.06 17.60
CA LYS A 176 -4.11 -10.46 17.81
C LYS A 176 -2.89 -11.35 18.05
N ALA A 177 -1.80 -11.15 17.30
CA ALA A 177 -0.55 -11.87 17.49
C ALA A 177 0.05 -11.58 18.87
N ASP A 178 0.14 -10.31 19.26
CA ASP A 178 0.64 -9.91 20.58
C ASP A 178 -0.22 -10.49 21.72
N ALA A 179 -1.54 -10.48 21.57
CA ALA A 179 -2.45 -11.07 22.55
C ALA A 179 -2.28 -12.60 22.65
N ALA A 180 -2.08 -13.30 21.52
CA ALA A 180 -1.83 -14.74 21.50
C ALA A 180 -0.48 -15.09 22.13
N ILE A 181 0.58 -14.33 21.79
CA ILE A 181 1.92 -14.49 22.38
C ILE A 181 1.86 -14.23 23.88
N LEU A 182 1.26 -13.13 24.33
CA LEU A 182 1.08 -12.84 25.76
C LEU A 182 0.27 -13.92 26.46
N GLY A 183 -0.77 -14.45 25.84
CA GLY A 183 -1.55 -15.57 26.36
C GLY A 183 -0.71 -16.84 26.55
N SER A 184 0.08 -17.20 25.52
CA SER A 184 0.99 -18.36 25.55
C SER A 184 2.12 -18.19 26.57
N VAL A 185 2.71 -17.00 26.66
CA VAL A 185 3.74 -16.65 27.63
C VAL A 185 3.18 -16.72 29.05
N ASN A 186 2.02 -16.12 29.31
CA ASN A 186 1.39 -16.17 30.64
C ASN A 186 1.00 -17.60 31.03
N ALA A 187 0.50 -18.40 30.09
CA ALA A 187 0.22 -19.81 30.33
C ALA A 187 1.50 -20.60 30.64
N SER A 188 2.57 -20.36 29.89
CA SER A 188 3.88 -20.98 30.11
C SER A 188 4.49 -20.57 31.45
N ILE A 189 4.46 -19.28 31.80
CA ILE A 189 4.90 -18.78 33.11
C ILE A 189 4.06 -19.41 34.22
N GLY A 190 2.73 -19.48 34.07
CA GLY A 190 1.86 -20.12 35.06
C GLY A 190 2.10 -21.62 35.23
N LEU A 191 2.54 -22.33 34.17
CA LEU A 191 2.97 -23.73 34.27
C LEU A 191 4.36 -23.85 34.91
N VAL A 192 5.28 -22.95 34.57
CA VAL A 192 6.63 -22.90 35.16
C VAL A 192 6.54 -22.54 36.64
N ASP A 193 5.74 -21.57 37.05
CA ASP A 193 5.51 -21.20 38.47
C ASP A 193 4.92 -22.37 39.28
N LYS A 194 4.13 -23.23 38.64
CA LYS A 194 3.64 -24.48 39.26
C LYS A 194 4.71 -25.57 39.35
N CYS A 195 5.71 -25.52 38.47
CA CYS A 195 6.86 -26.42 38.46
C CYS A 195 8.04 -25.89 39.28
N THR A 196 8.13 -24.58 39.53
CA THR A 196 9.16 -24.01 40.38
C THR A 196 8.88 -24.52 41.78
N PRO A 197 9.83 -25.27 42.36
CA PRO A 197 9.70 -25.71 43.72
C PRO A 197 9.64 -24.45 44.58
N ASN A 198 8.50 -24.20 45.21
CA ASN A 198 8.53 -23.38 46.41
C ASN A 198 9.54 -24.08 47.33
N ASP A 199 10.48 -23.36 47.93
CA ASP A 199 11.48 -23.96 48.84
C ASP A 199 10.84 -24.84 49.94
N SER A 200 9.55 -24.64 50.23
CA SER A 200 8.76 -25.49 51.12
C SER A 200 8.29 -26.83 50.52
N ALA A 201 8.08 -26.93 49.21
CA ALA A 201 7.61 -28.14 48.51
C ALA A 201 8.74 -29.16 48.32
N GLU A 202 9.94 -28.71 47.94
CA GLU A 202 11.14 -29.56 47.93
C GLU A 202 11.47 -30.06 49.34
N ALA A 203 11.41 -29.17 50.34
CA ALA A 203 11.59 -29.57 51.74
C ALA A 203 10.50 -30.55 52.22
N GLN A 204 9.27 -30.46 51.70
CA GLN A 204 8.19 -31.40 52.00
C GLN A 204 8.41 -32.76 51.32
N ASP A 205 8.82 -32.79 50.05
CA ASP A 205 9.11 -34.04 49.34
C ASP A 205 10.34 -34.76 49.93
N GLU A 206 11.36 -34.02 50.34
CA GLU A 206 12.54 -34.55 51.05
C GLU A 206 12.15 -35.03 52.48
N SER A 207 11.29 -34.29 53.18
CA SER A 207 10.71 -34.74 54.46
C SER A 207 9.83 -35.98 54.32
N LEU A 208 9.10 -36.13 53.21
CA LEU A 208 8.27 -37.30 52.94
C LEU A 208 9.13 -38.51 52.59
N LEU A 209 10.18 -38.34 51.78
CA LEU A 209 11.15 -39.40 51.47
C LEU A 209 11.88 -39.89 52.71
N THR A 210 12.29 -38.98 53.59
CA THR A 210 12.91 -39.36 54.88
C THR A 210 11.92 -40.05 55.81
N ALA A 211 10.66 -39.60 55.88
CA ALA A 211 9.60 -40.28 56.62
C ALA A 211 9.33 -41.70 56.07
N VAL A 212 9.16 -41.85 54.76
CA VAL A 212 8.98 -43.14 54.07
C VAL A 212 10.17 -44.07 54.30
N SER A 213 11.41 -43.55 54.20
CA SER A 213 12.62 -44.30 54.49
C SER A 213 12.67 -44.80 55.94
N SER A 214 12.27 -43.94 56.90
CA SER A 214 12.19 -44.33 58.31
C SER A 214 11.11 -45.38 58.58
N VAL A 215 9.93 -45.29 57.96
CA VAL A 215 8.86 -46.30 58.05
C VAL A 215 9.31 -47.63 57.43
N CYS A 216 10.03 -47.59 56.31
CA CYS A 216 10.66 -48.78 55.73
C CYS A 216 11.65 -49.43 56.71
N ALA A 217 12.51 -48.64 57.33
CA ALA A 217 13.50 -49.12 58.28
C ALA A 217 12.84 -49.74 59.50
N THR A 218 11.82 -49.09 60.08
CA THR A 218 11.10 -49.61 61.25
C THR A 218 10.31 -50.87 60.93
N ALA A 219 9.62 -50.95 59.80
CA ALA A 219 8.90 -52.16 59.38
C ALA A 219 9.87 -53.34 59.13
N THR A 220 11.02 -53.08 58.50
CA THR A 220 12.05 -54.10 58.25
C THR A 220 12.71 -54.57 59.55
N ASP A 221 12.97 -53.66 60.48
CA ASP A 221 13.55 -53.99 61.78
C ASP A 221 12.57 -54.76 62.67
N HIS A 222 11.29 -54.39 62.67
CA HIS A 222 10.22 -55.11 63.36
C HIS A 222 10.06 -56.53 62.83
N PHE A 223 9.98 -56.69 61.51
CA PHE A 223 9.96 -58.01 60.85
C PHE A 223 11.19 -58.84 61.22
N ARG A 224 12.38 -58.25 61.20
CA ARG A 224 13.62 -58.95 61.58
C ARG A 224 13.60 -59.39 63.04
N GLN A 225 13.12 -58.55 63.96
CA GLN A 225 13.00 -58.89 65.37
C GLN A 225 12.01 -60.03 65.61
N GLN A 226 10.82 -59.97 65.00
CA GLN A 226 9.81 -61.04 65.10
C GLN A 226 10.28 -62.35 64.47
N MET A 227 10.99 -62.31 63.35
CA MET A 227 11.55 -63.54 62.76
C MET A 227 12.65 -64.14 63.65
N GLN A 228 13.48 -63.31 64.29
CA GLN A 228 14.49 -63.78 65.24
C GLN A 228 13.88 -64.45 66.47
N THR A 229 12.75 -63.96 67.00
CA THR A 229 12.07 -64.62 68.14
C THR A 229 11.51 -65.98 67.74
N ILE A 230 10.98 -66.11 66.52
CA ILE A 230 10.53 -67.39 65.97
C ILE A 230 11.71 -68.34 65.75
N ASP A 231 12.82 -67.86 65.19
CA ASP A 231 14.03 -68.68 64.99
C ASP A 231 14.63 -69.16 66.32
N VAL A 232 14.54 -68.36 67.38
CA VAL A 232 14.92 -68.78 68.74
C VAL A 232 13.96 -69.87 69.26
N ALA A 233 12.66 -69.73 69.04
CA ALA A 233 11.68 -70.77 69.40
C ALA A 233 11.92 -72.08 68.63
N GLU A 234 12.26 -72.00 67.33
CA GLU A 234 12.66 -73.16 66.52
C GLU A 234 13.90 -73.88 67.07
N ARG A 235 14.90 -73.13 67.54
CA ARG A 235 16.09 -73.72 68.18
C ARG A 235 15.81 -74.41 69.51
N HIS A 236 14.70 -74.08 70.17
CA HIS A 236 14.26 -74.72 71.41
C HIS A 236 13.38 -75.95 71.18
N LEU A 237 12.98 -76.23 69.94
CA LEU A 237 12.28 -77.46 69.59
C LEU A 237 13.26 -78.64 69.57
N PRO A 238 12.83 -79.82 70.09
CA PRO A 238 13.66 -81.00 70.08
C PRO A 238 13.94 -81.46 68.65
N SER A 239 15.18 -81.85 68.40
CA SER A 239 15.57 -82.43 67.12
C SER A 239 14.84 -83.76 66.89
N PRO A 240 14.65 -84.20 65.63
CA PRO A 240 14.04 -85.50 65.34
C PRO A 240 14.74 -86.68 66.04
N ALA A 241 16.07 -86.57 66.25
CA ALA A 241 16.84 -87.58 66.97
C ALA A 241 16.52 -87.61 68.48
N GLU A 242 16.28 -86.45 69.09
CA GLU A 242 15.87 -86.32 70.50
C GLU A 242 14.42 -86.80 70.71
N LEU A 243 13.53 -86.56 69.74
CA LEU A 243 12.17 -87.10 69.78
C LEU A 243 12.15 -88.63 69.72
N LEU A 244 13.00 -89.23 68.89
CA LEU A 244 13.11 -90.69 68.79
C LEU A 244 13.69 -91.32 70.07
N SER A 245 14.68 -90.67 70.70
CA SER A 245 15.25 -91.14 71.97
C SER A 245 14.26 -91.00 73.13
N GLU A 246 13.50 -89.91 73.18
CA GLU A 246 12.43 -89.68 74.15
C GLU A 246 11.23 -90.60 73.93
N CYS A 247 10.85 -90.87 72.67
CA CYS A 247 9.85 -91.87 72.33
C CYS A 247 10.26 -93.26 72.86
N GLY A 248 11.53 -93.66 72.64
CA GLY A 248 12.07 -94.91 73.18
C GLY A 248 12.11 -94.93 74.71
N ARG A 249 12.44 -93.80 75.35
CA ARG A 249 12.42 -93.64 76.81
C ARG A 249 11.00 -93.76 77.37
N LEU A 250 10.03 -93.11 76.74
CA LEU A 250 8.62 -93.10 77.16
C LEU A 250 7.96 -94.46 76.93
N ASP A 251 8.17 -95.11 75.79
CA ASP A 251 7.67 -96.48 75.55
C ASP A 251 8.30 -97.47 76.55
N ALA A 252 9.61 -97.36 76.82
CA ALA A 252 10.26 -98.16 77.86
C ALA A 252 9.75 -97.85 79.28
N ALA A 253 9.44 -96.59 79.59
CA ALA A 253 8.88 -96.19 80.88
C ALA A 253 7.45 -96.68 81.05
N LEU A 254 6.60 -96.56 80.01
CA LEU A 254 5.22 -97.06 80.00
C LEU A 254 5.16 -98.58 80.25
N ARG A 255 6.10 -99.31 79.65
CA ARG A 255 6.26 -100.77 79.86
C ARG A 255 6.77 -101.12 81.26
N LYS A 256 7.58 -100.24 81.89
CA LYS A 256 8.18 -100.46 83.22
C LYS A 256 7.27 -100.04 84.39
N THR A 257 6.49 -98.97 84.24
CA THR A 257 5.64 -98.47 85.32
C THR A 257 4.44 -99.35 85.58
N GLY A 258 4.08 -100.28 84.67
CA GLY A 258 2.89 -101.11 84.83
C GLY A 258 1.72 -100.24 85.32
N ALA A 259 1.57 -99.05 84.73
CA ALA A 259 0.57 -98.10 85.16
C ALA A 259 -0.76 -98.82 85.08
N ASP A 260 -1.39 -99.06 86.24
CA ASP A 260 -2.60 -99.85 86.34
C ASP A 260 -3.57 -99.27 85.31
N PRO A 261 -3.84 -99.97 84.19
CA PRO A 261 -4.51 -99.40 83.02
C PRO A 261 -5.97 -99.04 83.31
N LEU A 262 -6.41 -99.29 84.54
CA LEU A 262 -7.65 -98.89 85.14
C LEU A 262 -7.64 -97.43 85.62
N LEU A 263 -6.53 -96.90 86.16
CA LEU A 263 -6.47 -95.55 86.73
C LEU A 263 -6.42 -94.46 85.64
N ASN A 264 -5.63 -94.69 84.58
CA ASN A 264 -5.57 -93.78 83.44
C ASN A 264 -6.88 -93.81 82.61
N ARG A 265 -7.60 -94.93 82.64
CA ARG A 265 -8.94 -95.06 82.03
C ARG A 265 -10.00 -94.27 82.80
N GLU A 266 -9.97 -94.31 84.14
CA GLU A 266 -10.84 -93.50 84.99
C GLU A 266 -10.58 -92.00 84.77
N LEU A 267 -9.31 -91.57 84.75
CA LEU A 267 -8.94 -90.17 84.53
C LEU A 267 -9.29 -89.65 83.14
N ALA A 268 -9.01 -90.41 82.08
CA ALA A 268 -9.34 -89.99 80.71
C ALA A 268 -10.86 -89.92 80.48
N ARG A 269 -11.63 -90.86 81.05
CA ARG A 269 -13.09 -90.83 81.02
C ARG A 269 -13.64 -89.62 81.80
N LEU A 270 -13.10 -89.38 83.00
CA LEU A 270 -13.49 -88.24 83.83
C LEU A 270 -13.21 -86.91 83.13
N CYS A 271 -12.08 -86.77 82.42
CA CYS A 271 -11.79 -85.56 81.64
C CYS A 271 -12.78 -85.36 80.47
N THR A 272 -13.08 -86.41 79.70
CA THR A 272 -14.02 -86.31 78.56
C THR A 272 -15.47 -86.06 79.00
N GLU A 273 -15.95 -86.71 80.06
CA GLU A 273 -17.32 -86.49 80.57
C GLU A 273 -17.44 -85.13 81.31
N LEU A 274 -16.33 -84.52 81.75
CA LEU A 274 -16.33 -83.15 82.32
C LEU A 274 -16.31 -82.06 81.25
N GLU A 275 -15.67 -82.33 80.12
CA GLU A 275 -15.63 -81.44 78.95
C GLU A 275 -16.98 -81.43 78.19
N ASP A 276 -17.73 -82.54 78.22
CA ASP A 276 -19.03 -82.68 77.53
C ASP A 276 -20.27 -82.32 78.38
N SER A 277 -20.14 -82.13 79.70
CA SER A 277 -21.28 -81.81 80.60
C SER A 277 -21.23 -80.36 81.12
N ASP A 278 -22.19 -79.54 80.68
CA ASP A 278 -22.37 -78.15 81.15
C ASP A 278 -22.82 -78.02 82.63
N THR A 279 -23.05 -79.13 83.35
CA THR A 279 -23.47 -79.14 84.76
C THR A 279 -22.74 -80.21 85.58
N GLY A 280 -21.42 -80.04 85.77
CA GLY A 280 -20.50 -80.99 86.43
C GLY A 280 -20.78 -81.42 87.88
N LYS A 281 -21.96 -81.18 88.46
CA LYS A 281 -22.36 -81.68 89.79
C LYS A 281 -23.29 -82.90 89.76
N ASP A 282 -24.11 -83.07 88.73
CA ASP A 282 -25.06 -84.21 88.65
C ASP A 282 -24.42 -85.47 88.04
N ALA A 283 -23.37 -85.30 87.21
CA ALA A 283 -22.60 -86.40 86.64
C ALA A 283 -21.82 -87.20 87.70
N LEU A 284 -21.28 -86.54 88.73
CA LEU A 284 -20.53 -87.19 89.81
C LEU A 284 -21.40 -88.13 90.66
N ALA A 285 -22.69 -87.82 90.83
CA ALA A 285 -23.61 -88.64 91.61
C ALA A 285 -24.06 -89.92 90.89
N THR A 286 -24.13 -89.88 89.55
CA THR A 286 -24.48 -91.03 88.72
C THR A 286 -23.30 -92.00 88.56
N MET A 287 -22.06 -91.51 88.57
CA MET A 287 -20.86 -92.34 88.40
C MET A 287 -20.52 -93.23 89.62
N LEU A 288 -20.97 -92.92 90.83
CA LEU A 288 -20.76 -93.76 92.03
C LEU A 288 -21.64 -95.02 92.06
N ALA A 289 -22.64 -95.14 91.19
CA ALA A 289 -23.65 -96.20 91.25
C ALA A 289 -23.48 -97.33 90.21
N GLU A 290 -22.66 -97.16 89.15
CA GLU A 290 -22.60 -98.11 88.05
C GLU A 290 -21.28 -98.90 87.98
N LYS A 291 -21.36 -100.22 88.21
CA LYS A 291 -20.27 -101.16 87.94
C LYS A 291 -20.07 -101.34 86.42
N PRO A 292 -18.84 -101.32 85.90
CA PRO A 292 -18.61 -101.26 84.46
C PRO A 292 -18.75 -102.62 83.78
N ARG A 293 -19.48 -102.66 82.66
CA ARG A 293 -19.40 -103.73 81.65
C ARG A 293 -18.27 -103.41 80.68
N HIS A 294 -17.26 -104.28 80.62
CA HIS A 294 -16.21 -104.24 79.62
C HIS A 294 -16.68 -104.88 78.31
N GLN A 295 -16.69 -104.12 77.21
CA GLN A 295 -16.43 -104.59 75.86
C GLN A 295 -16.38 -103.38 74.90
N GLY A 296 -15.29 -103.25 74.14
CA GLY A 296 -15.10 -102.19 73.15
C GLY A 296 -13.62 -101.87 72.98
N GLN A 297 -13.14 -101.90 71.74
CA GLN A 297 -11.73 -101.93 71.34
C GLN A 297 -10.86 -100.78 71.87
N ARG A 298 -9.61 -101.17 72.13
CA ARG A 298 -8.49 -100.36 72.59
C ARG A 298 -8.03 -99.42 71.46
N PRO A 299 -7.87 -98.11 71.69
CA PRO A 299 -6.72 -97.42 71.16
C PRO A 299 -5.56 -97.72 72.12
N SER A 300 -4.61 -98.59 71.72
CA SER A 300 -3.29 -98.48 72.31
C SER A 300 -2.77 -97.12 71.89
N THR A 301 -2.67 -96.17 72.82
CA THR A 301 -2.07 -94.87 72.55
C THR A 301 -0.65 -95.12 72.05
N ASP A 302 -0.45 -94.99 70.74
CA ASP A 302 0.86 -95.15 70.12
C ASP A 302 1.64 -93.88 70.46
N VAL A 303 2.54 -94.00 71.42
CA VAL A 303 3.37 -92.89 71.91
C VAL A 303 4.15 -92.26 70.76
N ALA A 304 4.53 -93.04 69.74
CA ALA A 304 5.21 -92.51 68.56
C ALA A 304 4.27 -91.64 67.72
N ALA A 305 3.04 -92.11 67.46
CA ALA A 305 2.05 -91.36 66.70
C ALA A 305 1.60 -90.08 67.42
N GLU A 306 1.44 -90.12 68.75
CA GLU A 306 1.08 -88.92 69.53
C GLU A 306 2.23 -87.91 69.63
N LEU A 307 3.49 -88.37 69.76
CA LEU A 307 4.67 -87.50 69.69
C LEU A 307 4.86 -86.88 68.31
N GLU A 308 4.64 -87.65 67.24
CA GLU A 308 4.68 -87.14 65.87
C GLU A 308 3.55 -86.14 65.62
N ALA A 309 2.34 -86.40 66.11
CA ALA A 309 1.22 -85.47 66.02
C ALA A 309 1.46 -84.18 66.84
N ALA A 310 2.04 -84.27 68.03
CA ALA A 310 2.43 -83.11 68.83
C ALA A 310 3.52 -82.29 68.12
N TRP A 311 4.55 -82.95 67.61
CA TRP A 311 5.62 -82.29 66.86
C TRP A 311 5.12 -81.64 65.57
N ALA A 312 4.23 -82.30 64.83
CA ALA A 312 3.60 -81.74 63.64
C ALA A 312 2.75 -80.50 63.97
N ARG A 313 2.05 -80.49 65.12
CA ARG A 313 1.32 -79.31 65.60
C ARG A 313 2.26 -78.17 65.97
N ASP A 314 3.39 -78.45 66.63
CA ASP A 314 4.38 -77.43 66.96
C ASP A 314 5.03 -76.83 65.70
N GLN A 315 5.35 -77.67 64.71
CA GLN A 315 5.86 -77.23 63.40
C GLN A 315 4.80 -76.41 62.63
N ALA A 316 3.54 -76.83 62.66
CA ALA A 316 2.45 -76.06 62.07
C ALA A 316 2.28 -74.70 62.76
N ALA A 317 2.32 -74.66 64.10
CA ALA A 317 2.25 -73.42 64.87
C ALA A 317 3.41 -72.47 64.57
N LEU A 318 4.64 -72.98 64.33
CA LEU A 318 5.76 -72.17 63.86
C LEU A 318 5.51 -71.60 62.46
N LEU A 319 5.01 -72.41 61.53
CA LEU A 319 4.69 -71.94 60.18
C LEU A 319 3.57 -70.89 60.19
N ASP A 320 2.55 -71.09 61.01
CA ASP A 320 1.46 -70.13 61.21
C ASP A 320 1.98 -68.83 61.83
N ALA A 321 2.89 -68.91 62.80
CA ALA A 321 3.55 -67.72 63.35
C ALA A 321 4.41 -66.98 62.31
N ARG A 322 5.14 -67.71 61.46
CA ARG A 322 5.91 -67.11 60.35
C ARG A 322 4.98 -66.46 59.32
N ALA A 323 3.87 -67.11 58.99
CA ALA A 323 2.86 -66.57 58.09
C ALA A 323 2.24 -65.29 58.67
N ALA A 324 1.89 -65.27 59.95
CA ALA A 324 1.35 -64.09 60.62
C ALA A 324 2.32 -62.89 60.60
N VAL A 325 3.61 -63.13 60.83
CA VAL A 325 4.65 -62.08 60.74
C VAL A 325 4.81 -61.57 59.30
N LEU A 326 4.69 -62.43 58.29
CA LEU A 326 4.70 -62.02 56.89
C LEU A 326 3.46 -61.21 56.54
N ASP A 327 2.28 -61.61 56.99
CA ASP A 327 1.03 -60.88 56.76
C ASP A 327 1.06 -59.49 57.44
N GLU A 328 1.62 -59.39 58.65
CA GLU A 328 1.82 -58.11 59.35
C GLU A 328 2.79 -57.19 58.59
N ALA A 329 3.89 -57.75 58.07
CA ALA A 329 4.83 -56.99 57.25
C ALA A 329 4.19 -56.54 55.93
N ILE A 330 3.45 -57.42 55.25
CA ILE A 330 2.70 -57.09 54.04
C ILE A 330 1.70 -55.97 54.32
N ALA A 331 0.94 -56.06 55.41
CA ALA A 331 0.00 -55.03 55.83
C ALA A 331 0.70 -53.69 56.08
N ALA A 332 1.82 -53.69 56.82
CA ALA A 332 2.61 -52.50 57.08
C ALA A 332 3.12 -51.84 55.78
N PHE A 333 3.62 -52.63 54.83
CA PHE A 333 4.03 -52.12 53.52
C PHE A 333 2.83 -51.61 52.70
N SER A 334 1.71 -52.32 52.69
CA SER A 334 0.55 -51.95 51.88
C SER A 334 -0.20 -50.73 52.41
N GLU A 335 -0.31 -50.58 53.73
CA GLU A 335 -1.11 -49.53 54.37
C GLU A 335 -0.28 -48.29 54.69
N SER A 336 1.00 -48.46 55.06
CA SER A 336 1.83 -47.34 55.53
C SER A 336 2.84 -46.85 54.50
N LEU A 337 3.37 -47.73 53.64
CA LEU A 337 4.42 -47.36 52.68
C LEU A 337 3.89 -47.04 51.28
N LEU A 338 3.02 -47.88 50.72
CA LEU A 338 2.54 -47.71 49.34
C LEU A 338 1.74 -46.40 49.14
N PRO A 339 0.83 -45.98 50.03
CA PRO A 339 0.06 -44.75 49.81
C PRO A 339 0.91 -43.47 49.69
N PRO A 340 1.85 -43.15 50.60
CA PRO A 340 2.69 -41.96 50.44
C PRO A 340 3.62 -42.05 49.23
N LEU A 341 4.13 -43.24 48.88
CA LEU A 341 4.94 -43.43 47.68
C LEU A 341 4.13 -43.19 46.39
N THR A 342 2.88 -43.64 46.38
CA THR A 342 1.95 -43.44 45.26
C THR A 342 1.58 -41.95 45.14
N ALA A 343 1.36 -41.27 46.27
CA ALA A 343 1.10 -39.83 46.29
C ALA A 343 2.29 -39.03 45.76
N LEU A 344 3.51 -39.35 46.20
CA LEU A 344 4.75 -38.74 45.71
C LEU A 344 4.93 -39.01 44.21
N HIS A 345 4.73 -40.26 43.77
CA HIS A 345 4.81 -40.61 42.36
C HIS A 345 3.81 -39.83 41.51
N ASN A 346 2.56 -39.72 41.94
CA ASN A 346 1.54 -38.95 41.24
C ASN A 346 1.89 -37.46 41.18
N ASN A 347 2.43 -36.89 42.27
CA ASN A 347 2.88 -35.51 42.32
C ASN A 347 4.02 -35.24 41.32
N ILE A 348 5.07 -36.07 41.34
CA ILE A 348 6.21 -35.98 40.41
C ILE A 348 5.74 -36.17 38.96
N THR A 349 4.81 -37.08 38.72
CA THR A 349 4.28 -37.34 37.37
C THR A 349 3.46 -36.14 36.86
N ALA A 350 2.67 -35.50 37.74
CA ALA A 350 1.94 -34.28 37.41
C ALA A 350 2.88 -33.10 37.14
N GLN A 351 3.91 -32.91 37.95
CA GLN A 351 4.94 -31.90 37.73
C GLN A 351 5.68 -32.12 36.39
N ASN A 352 6.07 -33.37 36.09
CA ASN A 352 6.67 -33.70 34.80
C ASN A 352 5.73 -33.44 33.62
N ALA A 353 4.42 -33.70 33.77
CA ALA A 353 3.44 -33.38 32.74
C ALA A 353 3.37 -31.87 32.47
N HIS A 354 3.31 -31.05 33.52
CA HIS A 354 3.34 -29.59 33.41
C HIS A 354 4.65 -29.08 32.79
N MET A 355 5.79 -29.67 33.14
CA MET A 355 7.08 -29.31 32.55
C MET A 355 7.15 -29.65 31.06
N ASN A 356 6.67 -30.82 30.66
CA ASN A 356 6.59 -31.21 29.25
C ASN A 356 5.65 -30.30 28.45
N GLU A 357 4.52 -29.92 29.03
CA GLU A 357 3.56 -28.99 28.42
C GLU A 357 4.16 -27.58 28.27
N ALA A 358 4.82 -27.07 29.30
CA ALA A 358 5.56 -25.81 29.22
C ALA A 358 6.68 -25.85 28.16
N GLN A 359 7.42 -26.95 28.08
CA GLN A 359 8.45 -27.14 27.05
C GLN A 359 7.84 -27.17 25.64
N ALA A 360 6.67 -27.77 25.46
CA ALA A 360 5.96 -27.76 24.18
C ALA A 360 5.52 -26.34 23.78
N TYR A 361 4.99 -25.54 24.71
CA TYR A 361 4.64 -24.13 24.45
C TYR A 361 5.86 -23.27 24.11
N ILE A 362 6.95 -23.41 24.88
CA ILE A 362 8.21 -22.71 24.60
C ILE A 362 8.78 -23.13 23.24
N GLY A 363 8.72 -24.41 22.91
CA GLY A 363 9.16 -24.94 21.61
C GLY A 363 8.32 -24.40 20.45
N ALA A 364 7.00 -24.36 20.60
CA ALA A 364 6.10 -23.79 19.59
C ALA A 364 6.36 -22.29 19.38
N LEU A 365 6.51 -21.51 20.46
CA LEU A 365 6.87 -20.10 20.39
C LEU A 365 8.23 -19.89 19.71
N GLY A 366 9.21 -20.75 20.02
CA GLY A 366 10.51 -20.72 19.36
C GLY A 366 10.42 -20.96 17.85
N ALA A 367 9.61 -21.92 17.42
CA ALA A 367 9.35 -22.19 16.01
C ALA A 367 8.63 -21.01 15.32
N GLU A 368 7.60 -20.42 15.95
CA GLU A 368 6.90 -19.25 15.40
C GLU A 368 7.83 -18.04 15.25
N ILE A 369 8.69 -17.77 16.25
CA ILE A 369 9.69 -16.69 16.15
C ILE A 369 10.67 -16.99 15.02
N GLN A 370 11.11 -18.24 14.88
CA GLN A 370 11.99 -18.64 13.79
C GLN A 370 11.31 -18.42 12.42
N ASP A 371 10.07 -18.85 12.25
CA ASP A 371 9.29 -18.64 11.02
C ASP A 371 9.11 -17.15 10.72
N ILE A 372 8.82 -16.32 11.74
CA ILE A 372 8.77 -14.87 11.58
C ILE A 372 10.11 -14.32 11.11
N THR A 373 11.23 -14.76 11.72
CA THR A 373 12.56 -14.29 11.29
C THR A 373 12.91 -14.75 9.87
N GLU A 374 12.52 -15.97 9.49
CA GLU A 374 12.74 -16.49 8.15
C GLU A 374 11.88 -15.75 7.12
N ASN A 375 10.60 -15.48 7.44
CA ASN A 375 9.72 -14.68 6.60
C ASN A 375 10.21 -13.23 6.47
N VAL A 376 10.71 -12.61 7.54
CA VAL A 376 11.33 -11.28 7.48
C VAL A 376 12.59 -11.31 6.63
N ARG A 377 13.41 -12.36 6.75
CA ARG A 377 14.60 -12.53 5.91
C ARG A 377 14.22 -12.73 4.44
N ALA A 378 13.24 -13.57 4.15
CA ALA A 378 12.71 -13.80 2.81
C ALA A 378 12.09 -12.51 2.24
N ALA A 379 11.38 -11.73 3.05
CA ALA A 379 10.85 -10.43 2.65
C ALA A 379 11.98 -9.45 2.35
N GLN A 380 13.03 -9.39 3.17
CA GLN A 380 14.23 -8.58 2.93
C GLN A 380 15.06 -9.04 1.73
N GLU A 381 15.05 -10.33 1.42
CA GLU A 381 15.68 -10.91 0.22
C GLU A 381 14.84 -10.66 -1.04
N SER A 382 13.51 -10.63 -0.90
CA SER A 382 12.55 -10.29 -1.96
C SER A 382 12.41 -8.78 -2.19
N GLN A 383 12.80 -7.96 -1.20
CA GLN A 383 12.99 -6.53 -1.44
C GLN A 383 14.14 -6.41 -2.44
N PRO A 384 13.92 -5.75 -3.59
CA PRO A 384 14.92 -5.67 -4.63
C PRO A 384 16.13 -4.91 -4.08
N LYS A 385 17.17 -5.67 -3.68
CA LYS A 385 18.51 -5.11 -3.56
C LYS A 385 18.89 -4.60 -4.94
N PRO A 386 19.26 -3.31 -5.11
CA PRO A 386 19.68 -2.78 -6.39
C PRO A 386 21.08 -3.31 -6.70
N SER A 387 21.17 -4.57 -7.14
CA SER A 387 22.33 -5.21 -7.79
C SER A 387 22.07 -6.72 -7.93
N THR A 388 21.61 -7.18 -9.10
CA THR A 388 22.20 -8.29 -9.90
C THR A 388 21.22 -8.82 -10.98
N LEU A 389 21.18 -8.13 -12.13
CA LEU A 389 21.36 -8.64 -13.50
C LEU A 389 20.56 -9.86 -14.03
N GLY A 390 19.56 -10.39 -13.33
CA GLY A 390 18.76 -11.53 -13.83
C GLY A 390 17.24 -11.36 -13.79
N ALA A 391 16.72 -10.64 -12.79
CA ALA A 391 15.27 -10.39 -12.66
C ALA A 391 14.83 -9.03 -13.24
N GLU A 392 15.79 -8.11 -13.46
CA GLU A 392 15.57 -6.82 -14.10
C GLU A 392 15.10 -6.97 -15.55
N GLU A 393 15.54 -7.98 -16.31
CA GLU A 393 15.08 -8.14 -17.70
C GLU A 393 13.56 -8.34 -17.82
N ASN A 394 12.93 -9.05 -16.89
CA ASN A 394 11.48 -9.27 -16.95
C ASN A 394 10.68 -8.04 -16.49
N GLN A 395 11.11 -7.35 -15.43
CA GLN A 395 10.46 -6.12 -14.99
C GLN A 395 10.73 -4.95 -15.95
N ASP A 396 11.94 -4.85 -16.49
CA ASP A 396 12.29 -3.87 -17.52
C ASP A 396 11.57 -4.18 -18.82
N MET A 397 11.37 -5.45 -19.20
CA MET A 397 10.53 -5.78 -20.37
C MET A 397 9.06 -5.46 -20.12
N GLU A 398 8.52 -5.70 -18.94
CA GLU A 398 7.13 -5.37 -18.60
C GLU A 398 6.92 -3.84 -18.52
N LEU A 399 7.87 -3.12 -17.94
CA LEU A 399 7.92 -1.66 -17.91
C LEU A 399 8.08 -1.08 -19.32
N GLN A 400 8.98 -1.63 -20.15
CA GLN A 400 9.16 -1.24 -21.55
C GLN A 400 7.90 -1.52 -22.38
N ALA A 401 7.22 -2.65 -22.15
CA ALA A 401 5.93 -2.96 -22.79
C ALA A 401 4.84 -1.96 -22.36
N GLY A 402 4.79 -1.61 -21.07
CA GLY A 402 3.89 -0.58 -20.55
C GLY A 402 4.17 0.80 -21.14
N LEU A 403 5.44 1.22 -21.18
CA LEU A 403 5.87 2.49 -21.75
C LEU A 403 5.62 2.58 -23.26
N THR A 404 5.89 1.51 -23.99
CA THR A 404 5.59 1.46 -25.43
C THR A 404 4.09 1.51 -25.71
N SER A 405 3.27 0.85 -24.90
CA SER A 405 1.81 0.95 -24.97
C SER A 405 1.34 2.38 -24.73
N LEU A 406 1.82 3.02 -23.67
CA LEU A 406 1.47 4.39 -23.31
C LEU A 406 1.90 5.40 -24.39
N LEU A 407 3.13 5.28 -24.91
CA LEU A 407 3.62 6.14 -25.99
C LEU A 407 2.84 5.94 -27.30
N LYS A 408 2.37 4.72 -27.58
CA LYS A 408 1.49 4.44 -28.73
C LYS A 408 0.09 5.05 -28.55
N GLN A 409 -0.49 4.97 -27.35
CA GLN A 409 -1.78 5.58 -27.04
C GLN A 409 -1.74 7.11 -27.15
N LEU A 410 -0.63 7.73 -26.73
CA LEU A 410 -0.42 9.17 -26.78
C LEU A 410 0.04 9.70 -28.15
N LYS A 411 0.11 8.83 -29.17
CA LYS A 411 0.56 9.20 -30.53
C LYS A 411 -0.25 10.34 -31.15
N ASP A 412 -1.55 10.40 -30.87
CA ASP A 412 -2.46 11.40 -31.44
C ASP A 412 -2.24 12.81 -30.86
N LEU A 413 -1.54 12.91 -29.72
CA LEU A 413 -1.17 14.19 -29.10
C LEU A 413 0.19 14.70 -29.59
N ARG A 414 0.86 13.98 -30.51
CA ARG A 414 2.18 14.35 -31.02
C ARG A 414 2.07 15.57 -31.94
N PRO A 415 2.99 16.55 -31.83
CA PRO A 415 3.05 17.70 -32.75
C PRO A 415 3.27 17.25 -34.20
N PRO A 416 2.72 17.98 -35.19
CA PRO A 416 2.87 17.65 -36.61
C PRO A 416 4.33 17.73 -37.11
N ASP A 417 5.19 18.49 -36.43
CA ASP A 417 6.60 18.69 -36.79
C ASP A 417 7.54 17.61 -36.22
N ALA A 418 7.02 16.65 -35.46
CA ALA A 418 7.86 15.63 -34.81
C ALA A 418 8.15 14.46 -35.76
N SER A 419 9.35 13.87 -35.61
CA SER A 419 9.80 12.65 -36.32
C SER A 419 8.78 11.50 -36.20
N PRO A 420 8.73 10.54 -37.14
CA PRO A 420 7.83 9.40 -37.02
C PRO A 420 8.15 8.57 -35.76
N LEU A 421 7.11 8.14 -35.04
CA LEU A 421 7.25 7.33 -33.82
C LEU A 421 7.77 5.93 -34.19
N ILE A 422 9.04 5.68 -33.90
CA ILE A 422 9.70 4.38 -34.03
C ILE A 422 10.05 3.94 -32.62
N LEU A 423 9.53 2.77 -32.21
CA LEU A 423 9.74 2.20 -30.87
C LEU A 423 10.11 0.72 -31.03
N LEU A 424 11.30 0.45 -31.56
CA LEU A 424 11.79 -0.91 -31.83
C LEU A 424 12.80 -1.37 -30.78
N SER A 425 13.54 -0.44 -30.19
CA SER A 425 14.55 -0.68 -29.17
C SER A 425 14.28 0.12 -27.90
N GLN A 426 14.87 -0.30 -26.77
CA GLN A 426 14.86 0.47 -25.53
C GLN A 426 15.46 1.87 -25.70
N GLU A 427 16.46 1.98 -26.57
CA GLU A 427 17.11 3.25 -26.90
C GLU A 427 16.15 4.20 -27.64
N ASP A 428 15.24 3.67 -28.47
CA ASP A 428 14.19 4.46 -29.12
C ASP A 428 13.18 5.02 -28.09
N ILE A 429 12.81 4.24 -27.08
CA ILE A 429 11.91 4.68 -26.00
C ILE A 429 12.57 5.81 -25.20
N LEU A 430 13.84 5.67 -24.86
CA LEU A 430 14.60 6.69 -24.12
C LEU A 430 14.79 7.96 -24.95
N ASN A 431 15.06 7.83 -26.25
CA ASN A 431 15.16 8.97 -27.16
C ASN A 431 13.83 9.71 -27.28
N GLU A 432 12.70 8.99 -27.41
CA GLU A 432 11.38 9.63 -27.45
C GLU A 432 11.04 10.32 -26.12
N LEU A 433 11.36 9.72 -24.97
CA LEU A 433 11.18 10.37 -23.67
C LEU A 433 12.02 11.63 -23.53
N ARG A 434 13.27 11.61 -24.01
CA ARG A 434 14.15 12.78 -24.03
C ARG A 434 13.62 13.87 -24.96
N ASP A 435 13.06 13.49 -26.10
CA ASP A 435 12.40 14.41 -27.03
C ASP A 435 11.12 15.00 -26.42
N ILE A 436 10.32 14.21 -25.71
CA ILE A 436 9.15 14.71 -24.96
C ILE A 436 9.60 15.71 -23.89
N TYR A 437 10.63 15.38 -23.12
CA TYR A 437 11.17 16.24 -22.08
C TYR A 437 11.70 17.56 -22.64
N THR A 438 12.52 17.52 -23.70
CA THR A 438 13.05 18.73 -24.34
C THR A 438 11.95 19.59 -24.96
N ARG A 439 10.90 18.98 -25.54
CA ARG A 439 9.72 19.69 -26.03
C ARG A 439 8.92 20.33 -24.90
N ALA A 440 8.73 19.62 -23.79
CA ALA A 440 8.04 20.14 -22.62
C ALA A 440 8.81 21.34 -22.02
N GLU A 441 10.13 21.23 -21.91
CA GLU A 441 10.97 22.32 -21.41
C GLU A 441 11.01 23.51 -22.38
N ALA A 442 11.07 23.28 -23.68
CA ALA A 442 10.96 24.34 -24.69
C ALA A 442 9.57 25.02 -24.67
N SER A 443 8.50 24.25 -24.43
CA SER A 443 7.15 24.80 -24.26
C SER A 443 7.06 25.64 -22.99
N ARG A 444 7.60 25.15 -21.88
CA ARG A 444 7.63 25.86 -20.61
C ARG A 444 8.42 27.16 -20.72
N ARG A 445 9.59 27.15 -21.37
CA ARG A 445 10.37 28.38 -21.62
C ARG A 445 9.61 29.36 -22.48
N ARG A 446 8.94 28.90 -23.55
CA ARG A 446 8.07 29.76 -24.37
C ARG A 446 6.90 30.35 -23.59
N GLU A 447 6.32 29.59 -22.66
CA GLU A 447 5.27 30.07 -21.78
C GLU A 447 5.82 31.10 -20.79
N GLU A 448 6.97 30.83 -20.17
CA GLU A 448 7.66 31.78 -19.28
C GLU A 448 8.02 33.09 -20.01
N GLU A 449 8.56 32.99 -21.22
CA GLU A 449 8.82 34.13 -22.10
C GLU A 449 7.52 34.86 -22.48
N TRP A 450 6.45 34.13 -22.81
CA TRP A 450 5.17 34.72 -23.14
C TRP A 450 4.56 35.46 -21.94
N VAL A 451 4.55 34.86 -20.74
CA VAL A 451 4.07 35.49 -19.50
C VAL A 451 4.93 36.70 -19.13
N ALA A 452 6.25 36.58 -19.23
CA ALA A 452 7.17 37.70 -18.99
C ALA A 452 6.93 38.86 -19.97
N ASN A 453 6.60 38.56 -21.23
CA ASN A 453 6.29 39.55 -22.25
C ASN A 453 4.83 40.03 -22.24
N LEU A 454 3.92 39.31 -21.58
CA LEU A 454 2.48 39.63 -21.53
C LEU A 454 2.23 40.94 -20.77
N LEU A 455 2.82 41.11 -19.60
CA LEU A 455 2.67 42.34 -18.81
C LEU A 455 3.22 43.59 -19.53
N PRO A 456 4.43 43.56 -20.12
CA PRO A 456 4.94 44.64 -20.97
C PRO A 456 4.09 44.92 -22.20
N THR A 457 3.62 43.89 -22.92
CA THR A 457 2.76 44.08 -24.10
C THR A 457 1.38 44.61 -23.74
N LEU A 458 0.77 44.14 -22.64
CA LEU A 458 -0.47 44.71 -22.10
C LEU A 458 -0.28 46.16 -21.67
N ARG A 459 0.83 46.50 -20.98
CA ARG A 459 1.16 47.89 -20.66
C ARG A 459 1.40 48.75 -21.89
N ASN A 460 2.05 48.22 -22.92
CA ASN A 460 2.24 48.94 -24.19
C ASN A 460 0.92 49.12 -24.93
N LEU A 461 0.02 48.14 -24.88
CA LEU A 461 -1.33 48.28 -25.41
C LEU A 461 -2.15 49.30 -24.61
N GLU A 462 -2.07 49.25 -23.29
CA GLU A 462 -2.76 50.18 -22.39
C GLU A 462 -2.22 51.61 -22.59
N THR A 463 -0.91 51.82 -22.60
CA THR A 463 -0.32 53.14 -22.77
C THR A 463 -0.42 53.68 -24.21
N GLY A 464 -0.37 52.82 -25.23
CA GLY A 464 -0.44 53.22 -26.63
C GLY A 464 -1.87 53.41 -27.14
N HIS A 465 -2.80 52.52 -26.75
CA HIS A 465 -4.18 52.58 -27.23
C HIS A 465 -5.14 53.23 -26.25
N ALA A 466 -4.88 53.28 -24.94
CA ALA A 466 -5.80 53.98 -24.03
C ALA A 466 -5.95 55.48 -24.36
N PRO A 467 -4.91 56.28 -24.67
CA PRO A 467 -5.12 57.69 -25.01
C PRO A 467 -5.87 57.87 -26.34
N LEU A 468 -5.63 57.01 -27.33
CA LEU A 468 -6.35 57.01 -28.62
C LEU A 468 -7.82 56.59 -28.46
N LEU A 469 -8.08 55.51 -27.72
CA LEU A 469 -9.43 55.05 -27.40
C LEU A 469 -10.16 56.09 -26.56
N ASN A 470 -9.53 56.62 -25.51
CA ASN A 470 -10.11 57.63 -24.64
C ASN A 470 -10.40 58.94 -25.38
N ALA A 471 -9.55 59.36 -26.32
CA ALA A 471 -9.82 60.49 -27.21
C ALA A 471 -11.00 60.20 -28.17
N SER A 472 -11.04 59.01 -28.78
CA SER A 472 -12.15 58.62 -29.66
C SER A 472 -13.49 58.50 -28.92
N TYR A 473 -13.49 58.07 -27.66
CA TYR A 473 -14.70 58.01 -26.82
C TYR A 473 -15.08 59.38 -26.24
N ALA A 474 -14.12 60.21 -25.85
CA ALA A 474 -14.39 61.59 -25.39
C ALA A 474 -14.97 62.48 -26.51
N HIS A 475 -14.71 62.16 -27.77
CA HIS A 475 -15.25 62.84 -28.95
C HIS A 475 -16.35 62.05 -29.66
N SER A 476 -16.83 60.94 -29.08
CA SER A 476 -17.94 60.18 -29.62
C SER A 476 -19.26 60.96 -29.45
N PRO A 477 -20.09 61.11 -30.51
CA PRO A 477 -21.39 61.77 -30.40
C PRO A 477 -22.44 60.92 -29.66
N LEU A 478 -22.09 59.68 -29.29
CA LEU A 478 -22.91 58.77 -28.50
C LEU A 478 -22.36 58.71 -27.07
N ASN A 479 -23.27 58.79 -26.08
CA ASN A 479 -23.00 58.69 -24.64
C ASN A 479 -22.62 57.23 -24.26
N SER A 480 -21.60 56.68 -24.91
CA SER A 480 -21.06 55.35 -24.65
C SER A 480 -19.94 55.46 -23.63
N SER A 481 -20.13 54.90 -22.44
CA SER A 481 -19.04 54.60 -21.51
C SER A 481 -17.99 53.74 -22.20
N THR A 482 -16.73 53.84 -21.78
CA THR A 482 -15.64 53.02 -22.34
C THR A 482 -16.00 51.54 -22.24
N PRO A 483 -15.86 50.73 -23.31
CA PRO A 483 -16.42 49.37 -23.40
C PRO A 483 -15.81 48.35 -22.42
N PHE A 484 -14.87 48.77 -21.57
CA PHE A 484 -14.20 47.92 -20.60
C PHE A 484 -14.06 48.59 -19.23
N SER A 485 -14.82 49.65 -18.92
CA SER A 485 -14.85 50.15 -17.54
C SER A 485 -15.42 49.05 -16.65
N VAL A 486 -14.62 48.59 -15.69
CA VAL A 486 -15.04 47.60 -14.69
C VAL A 486 -16.34 48.10 -14.05
N PRO A 487 -17.44 47.30 -14.06
CA PRO A 487 -18.72 47.72 -13.50
C PRO A 487 -18.55 48.25 -12.07
N PRO A 488 -19.31 49.28 -11.66
CA PRO A 488 -19.17 49.90 -10.35
C PRO A 488 -19.32 48.88 -9.21
N ASP A 489 -20.16 47.86 -9.40
CA ASP A 489 -20.35 46.76 -8.46
C ASP A 489 -19.08 45.92 -8.30
N VAL A 490 -18.34 45.68 -9.38
CA VAL A 490 -17.08 44.92 -9.36
C VAL A 490 -15.94 45.76 -8.79
N GLN A 491 -15.94 47.08 -9.03
CA GLN A 491 -15.00 48.00 -8.37
C GLN A 491 -15.25 48.07 -6.85
N ALA A 492 -16.51 48.06 -6.42
CA ALA A 492 -16.86 48.02 -5.00
C ALA A 492 -16.42 46.69 -4.35
N VAL A 493 -16.63 45.55 -5.03
CA VAL A 493 -16.15 44.24 -4.55
C VAL A 493 -14.62 44.18 -4.52
N TYR A 494 -13.93 44.76 -5.50
CA TYR A 494 -12.46 44.82 -5.51
C TYR A 494 -11.93 45.68 -4.35
N ALA A 495 -12.57 46.82 -4.05
CA ALA A 495 -12.22 47.65 -2.92
C ALA A 495 -12.48 46.96 -1.57
N ASP A 496 -13.61 46.25 -1.44
CA ASP A 496 -13.95 45.47 -0.24
C ASP A 496 -13.01 44.27 -0.05
N ALA A 497 -12.69 43.54 -1.13
CA ALA A 497 -11.75 42.43 -1.11
C ALA A 497 -10.34 42.89 -0.74
N LYS A 498 -9.90 44.04 -1.28
CA LYS A 498 -8.61 44.64 -0.93
C LYS A 498 -8.58 45.07 0.54
N SER A 499 -9.63 45.75 1.03
CA SER A 499 -9.74 46.13 2.43
C SER A 499 -9.72 44.92 3.37
N LYS A 500 -10.38 43.82 3.01
CA LYS A 500 -10.37 42.56 3.76
C LYS A 500 -9.02 41.85 3.71
N ALA A 501 -8.34 41.88 2.56
CA ALA A 501 -6.98 41.34 2.42
C ALA A 501 -5.98 42.13 3.28
N ASP A 502 -6.08 43.45 3.30
CA ASP A 502 -5.26 44.32 4.15
C ASP A 502 -5.55 44.05 5.65
N ALA A 503 -6.82 43.94 6.04
CA ALA A 503 -7.21 43.59 7.40
C ALA A 503 -6.74 42.18 7.84
N LEU A 504 -6.78 41.19 6.94
CA LEU A 504 -6.21 39.87 7.19
C LEU A 504 -4.69 39.91 7.29
N GLY A 505 -4.02 40.73 6.47
CA GLY A 505 -2.58 40.97 6.55
C GLY A 505 -2.19 41.56 7.92
N GLU A 506 -2.94 42.54 8.41
CA GLU A 506 -2.75 43.09 9.76
C GLU A 506 -3.01 42.05 10.86
N ALA A 507 -4.06 41.23 10.72
CA ALA A 507 -4.37 40.16 11.67
C ALA A 507 -3.27 39.09 11.69
N ILE A 508 -2.74 38.69 10.53
CA ILE A 508 -1.62 37.75 10.41
C ILE A 508 -0.36 38.32 11.06
N ASN A 509 -0.05 39.60 10.81
CA ASN A 509 1.10 40.25 11.44
C ASN A 509 0.96 40.28 12.97
N LYS A 510 -0.24 40.56 13.49
CA LYS A 510 -0.54 40.53 14.92
C LYS A 510 -0.39 39.11 15.51
N LEU A 511 -0.88 38.10 14.79
CA LEU A 511 -0.74 36.69 15.19
C LEU A 511 0.72 36.23 15.19
N GLN A 512 1.53 36.71 14.23
CA GLN A 512 2.97 36.47 14.21
C GLN A 512 3.70 37.16 15.37
N GLU A 513 3.27 38.35 15.80
CA GLU A 513 3.80 38.99 17.01
C GLU A 513 3.42 38.23 18.28
N ASP A 514 2.17 37.77 18.39
CA ASP A 514 1.70 36.99 19.53
C ASP A 514 2.42 35.62 19.62
N VAL A 515 2.63 34.95 18.49
CA VAL A 515 3.42 33.71 18.41
C VAL A 515 4.88 33.94 18.80
N LYS A 516 5.50 35.04 18.34
CA LYS A 516 6.84 35.44 18.80
C LYS A 516 6.86 35.67 20.31
N GLY A 517 5.80 36.24 20.89
CA GLY A 517 5.61 36.41 22.32
C GLY A 517 5.53 35.09 23.11
N VAL A 518 4.86 34.07 22.56
CA VAL A 518 4.74 32.73 23.17
C VAL A 518 6.05 31.92 23.05
N THR A 519 6.80 32.11 21.96
CA THR A 519 8.12 31.46 21.79
C THR A 519 9.25 32.09 22.60
N ASN A 520 9.00 33.22 23.26
CA ASN A 520 9.97 33.93 24.09
C ASN A 520 10.37 33.06 25.30
N ASP A 521 11.67 32.96 25.59
CA ASP A 521 12.23 32.03 26.59
C ASP A 521 11.63 32.18 27.99
N ARG A 522 11.14 33.38 28.32
CA ARG A 522 10.45 33.65 29.58
C ARG A 522 9.06 32.97 29.66
N ALA A 523 8.34 32.87 28.55
CA ALA A 523 7.05 32.20 28.47
C ALA A 523 7.24 30.67 28.47
N LYS A 524 8.24 30.16 27.74
CA LYS A 524 8.63 28.74 27.79
C LYS A 524 8.99 28.29 29.20
N ARG A 525 9.82 29.05 29.94
CA ARG A 525 10.15 28.72 31.34
C ARG A 525 8.94 28.71 32.28
N LYS A 526 7.96 29.60 32.08
CA LYS A 526 6.72 29.58 32.87
C LYS A 526 5.83 28.40 32.52
N MET A 527 5.78 28.02 31.24
CA MET A 527 5.03 26.87 30.76
C MET A 527 5.66 25.56 31.25
N GLU A 528 6.99 25.45 31.23
CA GLU A 528 7.73 24.33 31.84
C GLU A 528 7.54 24.28 33.36
N GLN A 529 7.55 25.41 34.06
CA GLN A 529 7.23 25.48 35.49
C GLN A 529 5.77 25.08 35.79
N PHE A 530 4.85 25.38 34.87
CA PHE A 530 3.47 24.97 35.02
C PHE A 530 3.34 23.47 34.80
N ILE A 531 3.94 22.92 33.74
CA ILE A 531 3.93 21.48 33.44
C ILE A 531 4.57 20.70 34.59
N SER A 532 5.73 21.13 35.10
CA SER A 532 6.44 20.45 36.19
C SER A 532 5.70 20.46 37.53
N LYS A 533 4.77 21.42 37.73
CA LYS A 533 3.90 21.49 38.90
C LYS A 533 2.73 20.50 38.84
N TRP A 534 2.39 20.00 37.64
CA TRP A 534 1.27 19.09 37.42
C TRP A 534 1.70 17.66 37.08
N THR A 535 2.97 17.44 36.72
CA THR A 535 3.56 16.11 36.49
C THR A 535 4.25 15.52 37.73
N ASN A 536 4.34 16.29 38.83
CA ASN A 536 4.65 15.80 40.18
C ASN A 536 3.37 15.89 41.02
#